data_AF-A0A5A7SSS1-F1
#
_entry.id   AF-A0A5A7SSS1-F1
#
_cell.length_a   1.000
_cell.length_b   1.000
_cell.length_c   1.000
_cell.angle_alpha   90.00
_cell.angle_beta   90.00
_cell.angle_gamma   90.00
#
_symmetry.space_group_name_H-M   'P 1'
#
loop_
_entity.id
_entity.type
_entity.pdbx_description
1 polymer ?
#
loop_
_entity_poly.entity_id
_entity_poly.type
_entity_poly.pdbx_seq_one_letter_code
_entity_poly.pdbx_strand_id
1 'polypeptide(L)'
;MLMYGSKDLILTGYTESDFQTDKDARKSTSGLVFTLNGGALLWRSIKQSCIADSTMEAEYVAACEAAKEVLQIRENLEVINKENTLNESTILSRKSYIEETLQ
;
A
#
# COMPACT_ATOMS: atom_id res chain seq x y z
N MET A 1 -0.77 -2.54 17.41
CA MET A 1 -1.68 -2.69 16.26
C MET A 1 -2.31 -1.34 16.02
N LEU A 2 -2.03 -0.74 14.86
CA LEU A 2 -2.57 0.58 14.50
C LEU A 2 -4.01 0.36 14.03
N MET A 3 -4.99 0.75 14.84
CA MET A 3 -6.41 0.67 14.51
C MET A 3 -6.82 1.98 13.86
N TYR A 4 -7.10 1.97 12.56
CA TYR A 4 -7.61 3.15 11.87
C TYR A 4 -9.14 3.19 11.99
N GLY A 5 -9.66 4.17 12.74
CA GLY A 5 -11.09 4.38 12.90
C GLY A 5 -11.70 4.93 11.62
N SER A 6 -12.62 4.17 11.04
CA SER A 6 -13.69 4.45 10.07
C SER A 6 -13.84 5.90 9.54
N LYS A 7 -12.78 6.45 8.96
CA LYS A 7 -12.81 7.63 8.08
C LYS A 7 -12.24 7.19 6.73
N ASP A 8 -12.64 7.88 5.67
CA ASP A 8 -12.18 7.60 4.31
C ASP A 8 -10.65 7.39 4.30
N LEU A 9 -10.23 6.19 3.90
CA LEU A 9 -8.82 5.83 3.86
C LEU A 9 -8.14 6.56 2.70
N ILE A 10 -7.38 7.60 3.00
CA ILE A 10 -6.63 8.37 2.01
C ILE A 10 -5.24 7.76 1.86
N LEU A 11 -5.02 7.09 0.73
CA LEU A 11 -3.71 6.59 0.30
C LEU A 11 -3.03 7.65 -0.57
N THR A 12 -1.87 8.15 -0.12
CA THR A 12 -1.02 9.07 -0.88
C THR A 12 0.29 8.38 -1.21
N GLY A 13 0.76 8.53 -2.45
CA GLY A 13 1.99 7.92 -2.94
C GLY A 13 2.90 8.95 -3.59
N TYR A 14 4.19 8.79 -3.36
CA TYR A 14 5.27 9.55 -3.96
C TYR A 14 6.22 8.59 -4.65
N THR A 15 6.75 9.00 -5.80
CA THR A 15 7.75 8.27 -6.55
C THR A 15 8.85 9.21 -7.00
N GLU A 16 10.07 8.69 -7.08
CA GLU A 16 11.27 9.40 -7.51
C GLU A 16 12.13 8.43 -8.32
N SER A 17 13.01 8.93 -9.19
CA SER A 17 13.97 8.07 -9.87
C SER A 17 15.34 8.73 -9.97
N ASP A 18 16.39 7.99 -9.67
CA ASP A 18 17.77 8.43 -9.87
C ASP A 18 18.37 7.70 -11.08
N PHE A 19 18.78 8.48 -12.08
CA PHE A 19 19.14 7.99 -13.40
C PHE A 19 20.58 7.46 -13.45
N GLN A 20 20.75 6.20 -13.91
CA GLN A 20 22.05 5.54 -14.05
C GLN A 20 22.95 5.64 -12.80
N THR A 21 22.37 5.60 -11.61
CA THR A 21 23.12 5.62 -10.33
C THR A 21 24.11 4.46 -10.24
N ASP A 22 23.74 3.29 -10.76
CA ASP A 22 24.62 2.13 -10.86
C ASP A 22 25.54 2.32 -12.07
N LYS A 23 26.80 2.68 -11.83
CA LYS A 23 27.79 2.92 -12.88
C LYS A 23 28.19 1.66 -13.65
N ASP A 24 28.11 0.50 -13.02
CA ASP A 24 28.51 -0.77 -13.62
C ASP A 24 27.40 -1.32 -14.50
N ALA A 25 26.17 -1.36 -13.99
CA ALA A 25 25.02 -1.87 -14.73
C ALA A 25 24.28 -0.80 -15.55
N ARG A 26 24.62 0.48 -15.40
CA ARG A 26 23.91 1.65 -15.95
C ARG A 26 22.42 1.66 -15.59
N LYS A 27 22.06 1.08 -14.46
CA LYS A 27 20.67 0.96 -14.02
C LYS A 27 20.30 2.12 -13.12
N SER A 28 19.10 2.63 -13.33
CA SER A 28 18.49 3.65 -12.48
C SER A 28 17.92 3.03 -11.21
N THR A 29 17.64 3.87 -10.23
CA THR A 29 17.05 3.47 -8.95
C THR A 29 15.70 4.16 -8.77
N SER A 30 14.63 3.39 -8.59
CA SER A 30 13.29 3.90 -8.27
C SER A 30 13.15 4.08 -6.75
N GLY A 31 12.65 5.23 -6.32
CA GLY A 31 12.18 5.48 -4.96
C GLY A 31 10.65 5.49 -4.90
N LEU A 32 10.09 4.89 -3.85
CA LEU A 32 8.65 4.92 -3.59
C LEU A 32 8.35 5.11 -2.10
N VAL A 33 7.38 5.96 -1.80
CA VAL A 33 6.86 6.22 -0.44
C VAL A 33 5.35 6.29 -0.50
N PHE A 34 4.67 5.48 0.30
CA PHE A 34 3.23 5.50 0.46
C PHE A 34 2.86 5.80 1.91
N THR A 35 1.88 6.69 2.07
CA THR A 35 1.29 7.03 3.36
C THR A 35 -0.20 6.76 3.35
N LEU A 36 -0.72 6.20 4.43
CA LEU A 36 -2.14 6.01 4.67
C LEU A 36 -2.56 6.96 5.80
N ASN A 37 -3.37 7.97 5.48
CA ASN A 37 -3.82 9.00 6.41
C ASN A 37 -2.70 9.67 7.22
N GLY A 38 -1.60 9.97 6.53
CA GLY A 38 -0.40 10.57 7.12
C GLY A 38 0.53 9.58 7.85
N GLY A 39 0.11 8.33 8.07
CA GLY A 39 0.99 7.27 8.58
C GLY A 39 1.81 6.62 7.46
N ALA A 40 3.08 6.34 7.70
CA ALA A 40 3.91 5.61 6.74
C ALA A 40 3.40 4.17 6.55
N LEU A 41 3.17 3.77 5.30
CA LEU A 41 2.69 2.45 4.93
C LEU A 41 3.78 1.62 4.24
N LEU A 42 4.44 2.20 3.23
CA LEU A 42 5.49 1.54 2.47
C LEU A 42 6.58 2.55 2.10
N TRP A 43 7.84 2.17 2.26
CA TRP A 43 8.98 2.89 1.71
C TRP A 43 9.95 1.87 1.13
N ARG A 44 10.32 2.04 -0.14
CA ARG A 44 11.32 1.20 -0.80
C ARG A 44 12.19 2.04 -1.74
N SER A 45 13.41 1.56 -1.95
CA SER A 45 14.29 1.97 -3.03
C SER A 45 14.70 0.71 -3.80
N ILE A 46 14.48 0.68 -5.11
CA ILE A 46 14.62 -0.51 -5.96
C ILE A 46 15.49 -0.18 -7.16
N LYS A 47 16.46 -1.03 -7.48
CA LYS A 47 17.18 -0.93 -8.75
C LYS A 47 16.27 -1.37 -9.90
N GLN A 48 16.13 -0.53 -10.92
CA GLN A 48 15.28 -0.82 -12.07
C GLN A 48 15.74 -2.09 -12.82
N SER A 49 14.76 -2.84 -13.33
CA SER A 49 15.02 -4.09 -14.04
C SER A 49 15.61 -3.87 -15.44
N CYS A 50 15.16 -2.83 -16.13
CA CYS A 50 15.68 -2.34 -17.41
C CYS A 50 16.71 -1.21 -17.22
N ILE A 51 17.48 -0.96 -18.27
CA ILE A 51 18.31 0.24 -18.40
C ILE A 51 17.42 1.30 -19.05
N ALA A 52 17.34 2.47 -18.43
CA ALA A 52 16.69 3.64 -19.02
C ALA A 52 17.73 4.44 -19.82
N ASP A 53 17.33 5.00 -20.95
CA ASP A 53 18.18 5.83 -21.80
C ASP A 53 18.01 7.33 -21.49
N SER A 54 16.99 7.69 -20.70
CA SER A 54 16.77 9.05 -20.20
C SER A 54 16.20 9.10 -18.78
N THR A 55 16.31 10.25 -18.13
CA THR A 55 15.66 10.51 -16.83
C THR A 55 14.14 10.35 -16.92
N MET A 56 13.52 10.79 -18.02
CA MET A 56 12.08 10.63 -18.24
C MET A 56 11.65 9.17 -18.26
N GLU A 57 12.42 8.30 -18.92
CA GLU A 57 12.14 6.86 -18.93
C GLU A 57 12.32 6.23 -17.55
N ALA A 58 13.34 6.66 -16.80
CA ALA A 58 13.54 6.20 -15.43
C ALA A 58 12.37 6.62 -14.51
N GLU A 59 11.88 7.85 -14.64
CA GLU A 59 10.71 8.35 -13.90
C GLU A 59 9.45 7.56 -14.27
N TYR A 60 9.26 7.28 -15.57
CA TYR A 60 8.14 6.48 -16.05
C TYR A 60 8.16 5.06 -15.46
N VAL A 61 9.33 4.40 -15.42
CA VAL A 61 9.47 3.08 -14.80
C VAL A 61 9.14 3.14 -13.31
N ALA A 62 9.63 4.14 -12.59
CA ALA A 62 9.34 4.32 -11.16
C ALA A 62 7.84 4.54 -10.92
N ALA A 63 7.18 5.36 -11.74
CA ALA A 63 5.73 5.57 -11.68
C ALA A 63 4.92 4.30 -11.97
N CYS A 64 5.35 3.48 -12.95
CA CYS A 64 4.73 2.18 -13.22
C CYS A 64 4.87 1.20 -12.06
N GLU A 65 6.04 1.14 -11.42
CA GLU A 65 6.26 0.33 -10.22
C GLU A 65 5.38 0.79 -9.06
N ALA A 66 5.33 2.11 -8.81
CA ALA A 66 4.47 2.70 -7.81
C ALA A 66 2.98 2.38 -8.06
N ALA A 67 2.50 2.45 -9.31
CA ALA A 67 1.12 2.13 -9.65
C ALA A 67 0.76 0.66 -9.34
N LYS A 68 1.67 -0.29 -9.60
CA LYS A 68 1.48 -1.70 -9.26
C LYS A 68 1.36 -1.91 -7.75
N GLU A 69 2.24 -1.29 -6.97
CA GLU A 69 2.20 -1.35 -5.51
C GLU A 69 0.91 -0.75 -4.94
N VAL A 70 0.40 0.36 -5.51
CA VAL A 70 -0.89 0.95 -5.11
C VAL A 70 -2.05 -0.03 -5.31
N LEU A 71 -2.11 -0.73 -6.44
CA LEU A 71 -3.17 -1.69 -6.72
C LEU A 71 -3.14 -2.83 -5.70
N GLN A 72 -1.95 -3.37 -5.42
CA GLN A 72 -1.77 -4.43 -4.43
C GLN A 72 -2.16 -3.96 -3.02
N ILE A 73 -1.78 -2.74 -2.63
CA ILE A 73 -2.17 -2.15 -1.34
C ILE A 73 -3.69 -2.03 -1.24
N ARG A 74 -4.35 -1.53 -2.28
CA ARG A 74 -5.82 -1.38 -2.30
C ARG A 74 -6.54 -2.71 -2.14
N GLU A 75 -6.12 -3.73 -2.90
CA GLU A 75 -6.70 -5.07 -2.80
C GLU A 75 -6.57 -5.64 -1.39
N ASN A 76 -5.38 -5.54 -0.78
CA ASN A 76 -5.13 -6.01 0.58
C ASN A 76 -5.97 -5.26 1.62
N LEU A 77 -6.12 -3.93 1.48
CA LEU A 77 -6.95 -3.12 2.39
C LEU A 77 -8.43 -3.51 2.29
N GLU A 78 -8.93 -3.80 1.10
CA GLU A 78 -10.31 -4.27 0.91
C GLU A 78 -10.56 -5.64 1.56
N VAL A 79 -9.61 -6.57 1.43
CA VAL A 79 -9.70 -7.89 2.08
C VAL A 79 -9.74 -7.74 3.59
N ILE A 80 -8.82 -6.97 4.17
CA ILE A 80 -8.76 -6.73 5.62
C ILE A 80 -10.04 -6.06 6.13
N ASN A 81 -10.59 -5.09 5.39
CA ASN A 81 -11.82 -4.42 5.79
C ASN A 81 -13.05 -5.36 5.76
N LYS A 82 -13.12 -6.27 4.79
CA LYS A 82 -14.18 -7.30 4.73
C LYS A 82 -14.06 -8.28 5.91
N GLU A 83 -12.85 -8.74 6.24
CA GLU A 83 -12.64 -9.63 7.38
C GLU A 83 -13.02 -8.97 8.72
N ASN A 84 -12.71 -7.67 8.87
CA ASN A 84 -13.10 -6.91 10.05
C ASN A 84 -14.62 -6.75 10.18
N THR A 85 -15.34 -6.43 9.11
CA THR A 85 -16.81 -6.31 9.19
C THR A 85 -17.50 -7.66 9.49
N LEU A 86 -16.96 -8.77 8.97
CA LEU A 86 -17.45 -10.11 9.27
C LEU A 86 -17.19 -10.52 10.73
N ASN A 87 -16.03 -10.15 11.30
CA ASN A 87 -15.73 -10.48 12.68
C ASN A 87 -16.64 -9.72 13.67
N GLU A 88 -16.94 -8.45 13.41
CA GLU A 88 -17.81 -7.63 14.27
C GLU A 88 -19.25 -8.15 14.26
N SER A 89 -19.80 -8.46 13.07
CA SER A 89 -21.14 -9.03 12.95
C SER A 89 -21.28 -10.41 13.63
N THR A 90 -20.22 -11.23 13.59
CA THR A 90 -20.18 -12.52 14.29
C THR A 90 -20.14 -12.33 15.82
N ILE A 91 -19.42 -11.33 16.32
CA ILE A 91 -19.38 -11.02 17.76
C ILE A 91 -20.75 -10.48 18.23
N LEU A 92 -21.36 -9.58 17.47
CA LEU A 92 -22.66 -8.99 17.81
C LEU A 92 -23.79 -10.03 17.82
N SER A 93 -23.83 -10.92 16.82
CA SER A 93 -24.81 -12.01 16.78
C SER A 93 -24.65 -12.97 17.97
N ARG A 94 -23.41 -13.35 18.33
CA ARG A 94 -23.14 -14.18 19.51
C ARG A 94 -23.52 -13.48 20.81
N LYS A 95 -23.25 -12.19 20.94
CA LYS A 95 -23.63 -11.39 22.12
C LYS A 95 -25.17 -11.34 22.27
N SER A 96 -25.90 -11.09 21.18
CA SER A 96 -27.36 -11.08 21.17
C SER A 96 -27.95 -12.41 21.62
N TYR A 97 -27.41 -13.53 21.13
CA TYR A 97 -27.88 -14.87 21.49
C TYR A 97 -27.69 -15.19 22.98
N ILE A 98 -26.58 -14.73 23.57
CA ILE A 98 -26.29 -14.92 24.99
C ILE A 98 -27.23 -14.07 25.87
N GLU A 99 -27.53 -12.82 25.46
CA GLU A 99 -28.48 -11.98 26.20
C GLU A 99 -29.92 -12.52 26.14
N GLU A 100 -30.35 -13.08 24.99
CA GLU A 100 -31.65 -13.76 24.88
C GLU A 100 -31.76 -15.04 25.71
N THR A 101 -30.65 -15.76 25.94
CA THR A 101 -30.65 -17.02 26.72
C THR A 101 -30.49 -16.80 28.22
N LEU A 102 -30.10 -15.59 28.66
CA LEU A 102 -29.99 -15.20 30.06
C LEU A 102 -31.27 -14.53 30.62
N GLN A 103 -32.34 -14.47 29.82
CA GLN A 103 -33.65 -13.92 30.18
C GLN A 103 -34.72 -15.02 30.30
#